data_AF-A0A0C3QK83-F1
#
_entry.id   AF-A0A0C3QK83-F1
#
_cell.length_a   1.000
_cell.length_b   1.000
_cell.length_c   1.000
_cell.angle_alpha   90.00
_cell.angle_beta   90.00
_cell.angle_gamma   90.00
#
_symmetry.space_group_name_H-M   'P 1'
#
loop_
_entity.id
_entity.type
_entity.pdbx_description
1 polymer ?
#
loop_
_entity_poly.entity_id
_entity_poly.type
_entity_poly.pdbx_seq_one_letter_code
_entity_poly.pdbx_strand_id
1 'polypeptide(L)'
;GTRMEILERIESWIRGTSTVNRVLWIRGMAGRGKSTIASTVAHNWQLRASCALFHFRRGQNALNERIVCALARQLGSSVVPEVRNAILESVRENEDIADQRLSVQFETLLVAPLSTLKRQPHTILIVVDALDECDNPKDAEDFVKLIDRHSSSIPTNVKFLLTCRPEAPLL
;
A
#
# COMPACT_ATOMS: atom_id res chain seq x y z
N GLY A 1 -13.00 3.28 25.23
CA GLY A 1 -12.35 2.35 24.30
C GLY A 1 -12.99 2.49 22.95
N THR A 2 -12.21 2.73 21.90
CA THR A 2 -12.71 2.69 20.50
C THR A 2 -11.54 2.81 19.52
N ARG A 3 -10.62 3.77 19.69
CA ARG A 3 -9.48 3.96 18.77
C ARG A 3 -8.23 3.13 19.12
N MET A 4 -7.90 2.99 20.41
CA MET A 4 -6.76 2.14 20.81
C MET A 4 -7.00 0.68 20.45
N GLU A 5 -8.19 0.14 20.72
CA GLU A 5 -8.57 -1.22 20.34
C GLU A 5 -8.45 -1.45 18.83
N ILE A 6 -8.82 -0.47 17.99
CA ILE A 6 -8.64 -0.57 16.53
C ILE A 6 -7.16 -0.64 16.18
N LEU A 7 -6.32 0.22 16.77
CA LEU A 7 -4.88 0.22 16.53
C LEU A 7 -4.23 -1.09 16.99
N GLU A 8 -4.63 -1.64 18.13
CA GLU A 8 -4.16 -2.94 18.64
C GLU A 8 -4.55 -4.09 17.71
N ARG A 9 -5.79 -4.08 17.20
CA ARG A 9 -6.25 -5.07 16.21
C ARG A 9 -5.46 -4.98 14.91
N ILE A 10 -5.19 -3.76 14.44
CA ILE A 10 -4.36 -3.54 13.25
C ILE A 10 -2.95 -4.05 13.51
N GLU A 11 -2.34 -3.72 14.65
CA GLU A 11 -1.00 -4.18 15.03
C GLU A 11 -0.91 -5.72 15.08
N SER A 12 -1.91 -6.36 15.68
CA SER A 12 -2.02 -7.83 15.71
C SER A 12 -2.14 -8.41 14.30
N TRP A 13 -2.96 -7.80 13.43
CA TRP A 13 -3.08 -8.19 12.04
C TRP A 13 -1.77 -8.02 11.27
N ILE A 14 -1.04 -6.91 11.45
CA ILE A 14 0.25 -6.65 10.79
C ILE A 14 1.29 -7.69 11.24
N ARG A 15 1.31 -8.07 12.52
CA ARG A 15 2.25 -9.08 13.06
C ARG A 15 1.85 -10.53 12.78
N GLY A 16 0.59 -10.78 12.45
CA GLY A 16 0.08 -12.13 12.20
C GLY A 16 0.77 -12.82 11.02
N THR A 17 0.98 -14.12 11.13
CA THR A 17 1.62 -14.96 10.08
C THR A 17 0.63 -15.53 9.07
N SER A 18 -0.65 -15.17 9.17
CA SER A 18 -1.68 -15.63 8.24
C SER A 18 -1.34 -15.23 6.81
N THR A 19 -1.33 -16.22 5.91
CA THR A 19 -1.05 -16.05 4.49
C THR A 19 -2.28 -15.63 3.69
N VAL A 20 -3.48 -15.71 4.29
CA VAL A 20 -4.77 -15.49 3.63
C VAL A 20 -5.23 -14.03 3.77
N ASN A 21 -4.98 -13.40 4.92
CA ASN A 21 -5.49 -12.07 5.23
C ASN A 21 -4.44 -10.98 4.99
N ARG A 22 -4.21 -10.62 3.73
CA ARG A 22 -3.17 -9.63 3.33
C ARG A 22 -3.70 -8.23 3.06
N VAL A 23 -5.01 -8.07 2.95
CA VAL A 23 -5.67 -6.77 2.79
C VAL A 23 -6.58 -6.53 3.98
N LEU A 24 -6.43 -5.38 4.64
CA LEU A 24 -7.31 -4.92 5.70
C LEU A 24 -7.98 -3.61 5.27
N TRP A 25 -9.31 -3.57 5.36
CA TRP A 25 -10.12 -2.40 5.03
C TRP A 25 -10.58 -1.67 6.29
N ILE A 26 -10.33 -0.36 6.35
CA ILE A 26 -10.96 0.54 7.33
C ILE A 26 -12.04 1.32 6.60
N ARG A 27 -13.30 0.99 6.90
CA ARG A 27 -14.47 1.68 6.36
C ARG A 27 -15.16 2.54 7.39
N GLY A 28 -15.67 3.68 6.94
CA GLY A 28 -16.45 4.57 7.79
C GLY A 28 -16.69 5.91 7.14
N MET A 29 -17.66 6.65 7.70
CA MET A 29 -18.05 7.96 7.20
C MET A 29 -16.90 8.98 7.28
N ALA A 30 -17.03 10.09 6.55
CA ALA A 30 -16.15 11.25 6.69
C ALA A 30 -16.11 11.74 8.16
N GLY A 31 -14.97 12.29 8.58
CA GLY A 31 -14.79 12.81 9.94
C GLY A 31 -14.64 11.75 11.06
N ARG A 32 -14.64 10.45 10.73
CA ARG A 32 -14.47 9.36 11.73
C ARG A 32 -13.02 8.97 12.02
N GLY A 33 -12.05 9.76 11.55
CA GLY A 33 -10.62 9.57 11.90
C GLY A 33 -9.90 8.43 11.17
N LYS A 34 -10.43 7.92 10.05
CA LYS A 34 -9.78 6.87 9.23
C LYS A 34 -8.36 7.25 8.80
N SER A 35 -8.21 8.44 8.22
CA SER A 35 -6.91 8.99 7.82
C SER A 35 -5.97 9.17 9.00
N THR A 36 -6.51 9.53 10.17
CA THR A 36 -5.70 9.62 11.39
C THR A 36 -5.24 8.24 11.84
N ILE A 37 -6.06 7.20 11.72
CA ILE A 37 -5.64 5.81 12.00
C ILE A 37 -4.57 5.36 11.00
N ALA A 38 -4.80 5.52 9.69
CA ALA A 38 -3.86 5.15 8.64
C ALA A 38 -2.49 5.82 8.82
N SER A 39 -2.47 7.14 9.04
CA SER A 39 -1.24 7.90 9.29
C SER A 39 -0.55 7.50 10.60
N THR A 40 -1.30 7.25 11.68
CA THR A 40 -0.70 6.78 12.94
C THR A 40 -0.05 5.40 12.76
N VAL A 41 -0.71 4.47 12.06
CA VAL A 41 -0.15 3.14 11.79
C VAL A 41 1.11 3.25 10.93
N ALA A 42 1.06 4.00 9.83
CA ALA A 42 2.21 4.19 8.95
C ALA A 42 3.40 4.79 9.70
N HIS A 43 3.17 5.84 10.50
CA HIS A 43 4.22 6.48 11.30
C HIS A 43 4.88 5.51 12.30
N ASN A 44 4.08 4.69 12.99
CA ASN A 44 4.59 3.70 13.93
C ASN A 44 5.44 2.61 13.27
N TRP A 45 5.21 2.34 11.98
CA TRP A 45 5.87 1.28 11.23
C TRP A 45 7.04 1.75 10.37
N GLN A 46 7.06 3.01 9.91
CA GLN A 46 8.14 3.59 9.10
C GLN A 46 9.52 3.47 9.75
N LEU A 47 9.60 3.50 11.09
CA LEU A 47 10.86 3.36 11.83
C LEU A 47 11.23 1.91 12.17
N ARG A 48 10.31 0.96 12.00
CA ARG A 48 10.44 -0.44 12.48
C ARG A 48 10.51 -1.45 11.35
N ALA A 49 9.98 -1.13 10.19
CA ALA A 49 9.98 -1.97 9.00
C ALA A 49 9.82 -1.13 7.72
N SER A 50 9.69 -1.79 6.59
CA SER A 50 9.35 -1.12 5.33
C SER A 50 7.88 -0.71 5.34
N CYS A 51 7.63 0.60 5.25
CA CYS A 51 6.29 1.14 5.19
C CYS A 51 6.20 2.22 4.12
N ALA A 52 5.13 2.20 3.33
CA ALA A 52 4.77 3.26 2.39
C ALA A 52 3.33 3.71 2.65
N LEU A 53 3.08 5.01 2.53
CA LEU A 53 1.75 5.61 2.69
C LEU A 53 1.44 6.47 1.48
N PHE A 54 0.31 6.21 0.84
CA PHE A 54 -0.29 7.11 -0.13
C PHE A 54 -1.64 7.58 0.39
N HIS A 55 -1.95 8.85 0.18
CA HIS A 55 -3.23 9.43 0.57
C HIS A 55 -3.83 10.13 -0.65
N PHE A 56 -4.93 9.58 -1.15
CA PHE A 56 -5.69 10.19 -2.22
C PHE A 56 -6.30 11.50 -1.72
N ARG A 57 -6.29 12.50 -2.61
CA ARG A 57 -6.93 13.79 -2.37
C ARG A 57 -7.71 14.18 -3.60
N ARG A 58 -8.97 14.56 -3.41
CA ARG A 58 -9.82 15.07 -4.48
C ARG A 58 -9.19 16.32 -5.11
N GLY A 59 -9.20 16.39 -6.44
CA GLY A 59 -8.63 17.50 -7.22
C GLY A 59 -7.11 17.46 -7.35
N GLN A 60 -6.46 16.34 -7.01
CA GLN A 60 -5.00 16.16 -7.13
C GLN A 60 -4.64 15.04 -8.12
N ASN A 61 -5.32 14.98 -9.27
CA ASN A 61 -5.17 13.95 -10.33
C ASN A 61 -3.70 13.60 -10.62
N ALA A 62 -2.86 14.61 -10.86
CA ALA A 62 -1.44 14.39 -11.22
C ALA A 62 -0.63 13.67 -10.12
N LEU A 63 -1.03 13.79 -8.86
CA LEU A 63 -0.43 13.05 -7.74
C LEU A 63 -1.07 11.67 -7.59
N ASN A 64 -2.39 11.59 -7.75
CA ASN A 64 -3.20 10.38 -7.67
C ASN A 64 -2.81 9.33 -8.74
N GLU A 65 -2.53 9.78 -9.96
CA GLU A 65 -2.04 8.96 -11.07
C GLU A 65 -0.64 8.36 -10.80
N ARG A 66 0.11 8.94 -9.84
CA ARG A 66 1.47 8.51 -9.48
C ARG A 66 1.52 7.66 -8.21
N ILE A 67 0.40 7.07 -7.78
CA ILE A 67 0.33 6.25 -6.56
C ILE A 67 1.43 5.18 -6.52
N VAL A 68 1.60 4.38 -7.56
CA VAL A 68 2.58 3.28 -7.56
C VAL A 68 4.00 3.82 -7.47
N CYS A 69 4.35 4.83 -8.26
CA CYS A 69 5.66 5.48 -8.19
C CYS A 69 5.92 6.09 -6.80
N ALA A 70 4.91 6.71 -6.19
CA ALA A 70 5.03 7.31 -4.86
C ALA A 70 5.23 6.25 -3.77
N LEU A 71 4.55 5.10 -3.87
CA LEU A 71 4.74 3.96 -2.97
C LEU A 71 6.13 3.34 -3.16
N ALA A 72 6.54 3.08 -4.40
CA ALA A 72 7.85 2.54 -4.73
C ALA A 72 8.97 3.46 -4.23
N ARG A 73 8.87 4.77 -4.44
CA ARG A 73 9.86 5.74 -3.93
C ARG A 73 10.02 5.66 -2.40
N GLN A 74 8.92 5.51 -1.66
CA GLN A 74 8.97 5.35 -0.21
C GLN A 74 9.61 4.02 0.20
N LEU A 75 9.28 2.91 -0.47
CA LEU A 75 9.91 1.61 -0.23
C LEU A 75 11.40 1.60 -0.62
N GLY A 76 11.79 2.36 -1.66
CA GLY A 76 13.19 2.60 -2.04
C GLY A 76 13.96 3.46 -1.04
N SER A 77 13.29 4.02 -0.04
CA SER A 77 13.90 4.71 1.10
C SER A 77 13.80 3.89 2.40
N SER A 78 13.41 2.61 2.29
CA SER A 78 13.22 1.71 3.42
C SER A 78 14.48 1.56 4.29
N VAL A 79 14.26 1.42 5.60
CA VAL A 79 15.29 1.06 6.59
C VAL A 79 15.78 -0.38 6.41
N VAL A 80 14.94 -1.26 5.85
CA VAL A 80 15.27 -2.66 5.52
C VAL A 80 16.03 -2.69 4.18
N PRO A 81 17.33 -3.05 4.17
CA PRO A 81 18.17 -2.96 2.98
C PRO A 81 17.72 -3.83 1.81
N GLU A 82 17.19 -5.03 2.06
CA GLU A 82 16.74 -5.94 1.02
C GLU A 82 15.55 -5.36 0.24
N VAL A 83 14.59 -4.75 0.95
CA VAL A 83 13.45 -4.07 0.33
C VAL A 83 13.91 -2.86 -0.46
N ARG A 84 14.77 -2.04 0.15
CA ARG A 84 15.34 -0.86 -0.51
C ARG A 84 16.05 -1.23 -1.81
N ASN A 85 16.94 -2.22 -1.76
CA ASN A 85 17.76 -2.61 -2.90
C ASN A 85 16.91 -3.19 -4.03
N ALA A 86 15.96 -4.09 -3.72
CA ALA A 86 15.07 -4.67 -4.72
C ALA A 86 14.26 -3.59 -5.47
N ILE A 87 13.74 -2.60 -4.74
CA ILE A 87 12.97 -1.50 -5.34
C ILE A 87 13.87 -0.59 -6.18
N LEU A 88 15.05 -0.21 -5.66
CA LEU A 88 15.98 0.66 -6.40
C LEU A 88 16.51 0.00 -7.66
N GLU A 89 16.75 -1.31 -7.64
CA GLU A 89 17.15 -2.08 -8.82
C GLU A 89 16.05 -2.08 -9.88
N SER A 90 14.80 -2.39 -9.51
CA SER A 90 13.65 -2.30 -10.42
C SER A 90 13.50 -0.90 -11.04
N VAL A 91 13.66 0.18 -10.27
CA VAL A 91 13.60 1.55 -10.81
C VAL A 91 14.76 1.83 -11.78
N ARG A 92 15.98 1.37 -11.48
CA ARG A 92 17.15 1.58 -12.34
C ARG A 92 17.04 0.87 -13.69
N GLU A 93 16.40 -0.30 -13.72
CA GLU A 93 16.22 -1.08 -14.95
C GLU A 93 15.08 -0.57 -15.83
N ASN A 94 14.23 0.32 -15.33
CA ASN A 94 13.01 0.77 -16.00
C ASN A 94 12.87 2.31 -15.92
N GLU A 95 13.70 3.04 -16.67
CA GLU A 95 13.78 4.51 -16.59
C GLU A 95 12.48 5.25 -17.01
N ASP A 96 11.69 4.67 -17.91
CA ASP A 96 10.44 5.24 -18.43
C ASP A 96 9.19 4.77 -17.66
N ILE A 97 9.35 3.99 -16.60
CA ILE A 97 8.25 3.34 -15.88
C ILE A 97 7.20 4.33 -15.34
N ALA A 98 7.62 5.56 -15.03
CA ALA A 98 6.73 6.60 -14.50
C ALA A 98 5.66 7.05 -15.51
N ASP A 99 5.88 6.84 -16.80
CA ASP A 99 4.96 7.21 -17.89
C ASP A 99 4.14 6.01 -18.39
N GLN A 100 4.40 4.82 -17.84
CA GLN A 100 3.68 3.59 -18.18
C GLN A 100 2.31 3.53 -17.49
N ARG A 101 1.43 2.64 -17.98
CA ARG A 101 0.09 2.42 -17.40
C ARG A 101 0.19 1.85 -15.98
N LEU A 102 -0.83 2.10 -15.16
CA LEU A 102 -0.91 1.66 -13.76
C LEU A 102 -0.56 0.19 -13.54
N SER A 103 -1.05 -0.72 -14.41
CA SER A 103 -0.76 -2.15 -14.31
C SER A 103 0.73 -2.47 -14.49
N VAL A 104 1.36 -1.83 -15.48
CA VAL A 104 2.80 -2.01 -15.76
C VAL A 104 3.62 -1.44 -14.61
N GLN A 105 3.27 -0.24 -14.12
CA GLN A 105 3.89 0.32 -12.93
C GLN A 105 3.78 -0.61 -11.73
N PHE A 106 2.58 -1.14 -11.46
CA PHE A 106 2.32 -2.00 -10.30
C PHE A 106 3.12 -3.30 -10.39
N GLU A 107 3.13 -3.94 -11.56
CA GLU A 107 3.90 -5.16 -11.80
C GLU A 107 5.40 -4.92 -11.65
N THR A 108 5.94 -3.92 -12.34
CA THR A 108 7.38 -3.64 -12.38
C THR A 108 7.90 -3.12 -11.04
N LEU A 109 7.21 -2.17 -10.41
CA LEU A 109 7.73 -1.46 -9.23
C LEU A 109 7.34 -2.08 -7.89
N LEU A 110 6.29 -2.92 -7.84
CA LEU A 110 5.86 -3.58 -6.61
C LEU A 110 5.95 -5.10 -6.75
N VAL A 111 5.28 -5.72 -7.71
CA VAL A 111 5.17 -7.19 -7.77
C VAL A 111 6.53 -7.83 -8.01
N ALA A 112 7.22 -7.47 -9.09
CA ALA A 112 8.50 -8.04 -9.48
C ALA A 112 9.56 -7.92 -8.36
N PRO A 113 9.89 -6.73 -7.82
CA PRO A 113 10.91 -6.60 -6.79
C PRO A 113 10.49 -7.28 -5.49
N LEU A 114 9.24 -7.13 -5.04
CA LEU A 114 8.80 -7.75 -3.79
C LEU A 114 8.76 -9.28 -3.89
N SER A 115 8.48 -9.85 -5.05
CA SER A 115 8.46 -11.31 -5.26
C SER A 115 9.81 -12.00 -5.01
N THR A 116 10.92 -11.24 -5.04
CA THR A 116 12.26 -11.73 -4.71
C THR A 116 12.48 -11.91 -3.20
N LEU A 117 11.61 -11.29 -2.38
CA LEU A 117 11.78 -11.18 -0.92
C LEU A 117 11.03 -12.25 -0.13
N LYS A 118 10.81 -13.45 -0.70
CA LYS A 118 10.04 -14.55 -0.07
C LYS A 118 10.57 -15.01 1.29
N ARG A 119 11.85 -14.76 1.57
CA ARG A 119 12.52 -15.13 2.82
C ARG A 119 12.70 -13.95 3.80
N GLN A 120 12.19 -12.76 3.45
CA GLN A 120 12.31 -11.59 4.32
C GLN A 120 11.37 -11.75 5.55
N PRO A 121 11.90 -11.88 6.78
CA PRO A 121 11.07 -12.03 7.98
C PRO A 121 10.24 -10.78 8.32
N HIS A 122 10.64 -9.60 7.84
CA HIS A 122 9.97 -8.35 8.20
C HIS A 122 8.76 -8.07 7.32
N THR A 123 7.69 -7.54 7.93
CA THR A 123 6.49 -7.12 7.22
C THR A 123 6.76 -5.89 6.37
N ILE A 124 6.20 -5.85 5.16
CA ILE A 124 6.20 -4.71 4.26
C ILE A 124 4.77 -4.17 4.24
N LEU A 125 4.57 -3.00 4.82
CA LEU A 125 3.25 -2.40 4.96
C LEU A 125 3.02 -1.33 3.89
N ILE A 126 1.98 -1.50 3.09
CA ILE A 126 1.53 -0.52 2.10
C ILE A 126 0.19 0.02 2.59
N VAL A 127 0.15 1.32 2.90
CA VAL A 127 -1.06 2.00 3.36
C VAL A 127 -1.57 2.89 2.24
N VAL A 128 -2.84 2.74 1.89
CA VAL A 128 -3.52 3.59 0.91
C VAL A 128 -4.77 4.17 1.55
N ASP A 129 -4.74 5.47 1.81
CA ASP A 129 -5.79 6.19 2.50
C ASP A 129 -6.69 6.93 1.52
N ALA A 130 -7.98 6.97 1.86
CA ALA A 130 -9.03 7.70 1.15
C ALA A 130 -9.19 7.29 -0.33
N LEU A 131 -9.16 5.99 -0.64
CA LEU A 131 -9.33 5.50 -2.03
C LEU A 131 -10.57 6.07 -2.74
N ASP A 132 -11.63 6.39 -1.99
CA ASP A 132 -12.86 7.03 -2.50
C ASP A 132 -12.68 8.50 -2.94
N GLU A 133 -11.54 9.11 -2.63
CA GLU A 133 -11.18 10.47 -3.07
C GLU A 133 -10.35 10.48 -4.35
N CYS A 134 -10.13 9.32 -4.98
CA CYS A 134 -9.59 9.25 -6.33
C CYS A 134 -10.58 9.90 -7.32
N ASP A 135 -10.11 10.89 -8.07
CA ASP A 135 -10.94 11.65 -9.01
C ASP A 135 -11.46 10.78 -10.17
N ASN A 136 -10.72 9.72 -10.52
CA ASN A 136 -11.17 8.67 -11.43
C ASN A 136 -11.43 7.37 -10.64
N PRO A 137 -12.70 7.05 -10.32
CA PRO A 137 -13.04 5.84 -9.56
C PRO A 137 -12.49 4.55 -10.17
N LYS A 138 -12.37 4.50 -11.50
CA LYS A 138 -11.83 3.34 -12.21
C LYS A 138 -10.37 3.06 -11.86
N ASP A 139 -9.56 4.09 -11.64
CA ASP A 139 -8.15 3.90 -11.28
C ASP A 139 -8.00 3.32 -9.87
N ALA A 140 -8.85 3.75 -8.93
CA ALA A 140 -8.92 3.16 -7.60
C ALA A 140 -9.40 1.70 -7.64
N GLU A 141 -10.41 1.37 -8.46
CA GLU A 141 -10.84 -0.01 -8.69
C GLU A 141 -9.73 -0.87 -9.31
N ASP A 142 -9.08 -0.36 -10.36
CA ASP A 142 -8.02 -1.08 -11.07
C ASP A 142 -6.82 -1.33 -10.15
N PHE A 143 -6.47 -0.38 -9.28
CA PHE A 143 -5.46 -0.58 -8.23
C PHE A 143 -5.83 -1.73 -7.28
N VAL A 144 -7.08 -1.80 -6.81
CA VAL A 144 -7.56 -2.89 -5.94
C VAL A 144 -7.56 -4.23 -6.68
N LYS A 145 -8.01 -4.26 -7.94
CA LYS A 145 -7.98 -5.45 -8.79
C LYS A 145 -6.55 -5.96 -9.03
N LEU A 146 -5.56 -5.07 -9.11
CA LEU A 146 -4.16 -5.45 -9.24
C LEU A 146 -3.62 -6.10 -7.97
N ILE A 147 -4.01 -5.63 -6.78
CA ILE A 147 -3.66 -6.28 -5.51
C ILE A 147 -4.16 -7.72 -5.50
N ASP A 148 -5.43 -7.94 -5.88
CA ASP A 148 -6.05 -9.26 -5.90
C ASP A 148 -5.41 -10.17 -6.96
N ARG A 149 -5.27 -9.67 -8.20
CA ARG A 149 -4.66 -10.38 -9.34
C ARG A 149 -3.26 -10.89 -9.03
N HIS A 150 -2.43 -10.08 -8.40
CA HIS A 150 -1.04 -10.42 -8.10
C HIS A 150 -0.84 -10.99 -6.69
N SER A 151 -1.93 -11.29 -5.98
CA SER A 151 -1.86 -11.78 -4.62
C SER A 151 -0.97 -13.03 -4.53
N SER A 152 -1.06 -14.01 -5.41
CA SER A 152 -0.17 -15.20 -5.35
C SER A 152 1.31 -14.93 -5.67
N SER A 153 1.62 -13.83 -6.37
CA SER A 153 2.99 -13.47 -6.76
C SER A 153 3.72 -12.68 -5.68
N ILE A 154 2.97 -11.90 -4.90
CA ILE A 154 3.51 -11.08 -3.81
C ILE A 154 3.72 -11.96 -2.56
N PRO A 155 4.86 -11.84 -1.86
CA PRO A 155 5.09 -12.59 -0.62
C PRO A 155 4.05 -12.33 0.47
N THR A 156 3.91 -13.28 1.39
CA THR A 156 2.90 -13.24 2.45
C THR A 156 3.18 -12.19 3.54
N ASN A 157 4.41 -11.69 3.62
CA ASN A 157 4.81 -10.60 4.50
C ASN A 157 4.48 -9.20 3.93
N VAL A 158 3.93 -9.09 2.72
CA VAL A 158 3.42 -7.81 2.19
C VAL A 158 1.95 -7.66 2.56
N LYS A 159 1.61 -6.52 3.17
CA LYS A 159 0.27 -6.24 3.69
C LYS A 159 -0.23 -4.89 3.21
N PHE A 160 -1.51 -4.84 2.86
CA PHE A 160 -2.19 -3.64 2.37
C PHE A 160 -3.23 -3.17 3.40
N LEU A 161 -3.07 -1.96 3.90
CA LEU A 161 -4.06 -1.28 4.73
C LEU A 161 -4.76 -0.23 3.87
N LEU A 162 -6.04 -0.45 3.59
CA LEU A 162 -6.82 0.39 2.69
C LEU A 162 -7.90 1.12 3.50
N THR A 163 -8.14 2.39 3.20
CA THR A 163 -9.30 3.11 3.75
C THR A 163 -10.19 3.64 2.65
N CYS A 164 -11.50 3.57 2.89
CA CYS A 164 -12.50 4.18 2.03
C CYS A 164 -13.78 4.52 2.78
N ARG A 165 -14.67 5.28 2.16
CA ARG A 165 -16.06 5.40 2.59
C ARG A 165 -16.90 4.17 2.21
N PRO A 166 -17.95 3.82 2.97
CA PRO A 166 -18.82 2.68 2.70
C PRO A 166 -19.49 2.71 1.32
N GLU A 167 -19.79 3.89 0.80
CA GLU A 167 -20.47 4.11 -0.48
C GLU A 167 -19.59 3.90 -1.73
N ALA A 168 -18.29 3.66 -1.57
CA ALA A 168 -17.38 3.47 -2.71
C ALA A 168 -17.51 2.04 -3.30
N PRO A 169 -17.68 1.88 -4.63
CA PRO A 169 -17.84 0.59 -5.29
C PRO A 169 -16.48 -0.11 -5.51
N LEU A 170 -15.70 -0.27 -4.44
CA LEU A 170 -14.34 -0.83 -4.47
C LEU A 170 -14.27 -2.30 -4.02
N LEU A 171 -15.43 -2.94 -3.80
CA LEU A 171 -15.60 -4.36 -3.52
C LEU A 171 -16.72 -4.96 -4.36
#